data_AF-A0A7K2KXT8-F1
#
_entry.id   AF-A0A7K2KXT8-F1
#
_cell.length_a   1.000
_cell.length_b   1.000
_cell.length_c   1.000
_cell.angle_alpha   90.00
_cell.angle_beta   90.00
_cell.angle_gamma   90.00
#
_symmetry.space_group_name_H-M   'P 1'
#
loop_
_entity.id
_entity.type
_entity.pdbx_description
1 polymer ?
#
loop_
_entity_poly.entity_id
_entity_poly.type
_entity_poly.pdbx_seq_one_letter_code
_entity_poly.pdbx_strand_id
1 'polypeptide(L)'
;SATTDGGAGMLAALGARFLDASGAPVGPGGAALADLATADLTGLDPRFASVDLILASDVDNPLTGPKGAPAVYGPQKGASP
;
A
#
# COMPACT_ATOMS: atom_id res chain seq x y z
N SER A 1 -0.06 -12.96 -1.62
CA SER A 1 -0.18 -11.69 -2.37
C SER A 1 0.89 -11.63 -3.45
N ALA A 2 0.57 -11.15 -4.65
CA ALA A 2 1.54 -10.83 -5.70
C ALA A 2 1.95 -9.34 -5.70
N THR A 3 1.36 -8.51 -4.84
CA THR A 3 1.61 -7.06 -4.79
C THR A 3 2.63 -6.71 -3.70
N THR A 4 3.36 -5.62 -3.94
CA THR A 4 4.22 -4.94 -2.96
C THR A 4 3.95 -3.43 -3.05
N ASP A 5 2.68 -3.05 -2.99
CA ASP A 5 2.19 -1.67 -3.15
C ASP A 5 1.71 -1.07 -1.81
N GLY A 6 2.08 -1.68 -0.67
CA GLY A 6 1.68 -1.22 0.65
C GLY A 6 0.16 -1.17 0.89
N GLY A 7 -0.65 -1.83 0.05
CA GLY A 7 -2.11 -1.74 0.10
C GLY A 7 -2.70 -0.47 -0.52
N ALA A 8 -1.88 0.34 -1.20
CA ALA A 8 -2.33 1.58 -1.84
C ALA A 8 -3.42 1.33 -2.88
N GLY A 9 -3.32 0.28 -3.70
CA GLY A 9 -4.37 -0.06 -4.66
C GLY A 9 -5.72 -0.40 -4.00
N MET A 10 -5.69 -1.11 -2.87
CA MET A 10 -6.90 -1.43 -2.10
C MET A 10 -7.54 -0.16 -1.53
N LEU A 11 -6.76 0.71 -0.89
CA LEU A 11 -7.27 1.95 -0.31
C LEU A 11 -7.76 2.91 -1.38
N ALA A 12 -7.10 2.97 -2.54
CA ALA A 12 -7.56 3.77 -3.68
C ALA A 12 -8.91 3.30 -4.20
N ALA A 13 -9.13 1.97 -4.29
CA ALA A 13 -10.43 1.41 -4.66
C ALA A 13 -11.54 1.71 -3.63
N LEU A 14 -11.15 1.97 -2.38
CA LEU A 14 -12.06 2.39 -1.30
C LEU A 14 -12.26 3.91 -1.22
N GLY A 15 -11.64 4.70 -2.11
CA GLY A 15 -11.84 6.15 -2.20
C GLY A 15 -10.70 7.02 -1.68
N ALA A 16 -9.60 6.44 -1.20
CA ALA A 16 -8.39 7.20 -0.90
C ALA A 16 -7.74 7.73 -2.18
N ARG A 17 -6.99 8.83 -2.05
CA ARG A 17 -6.20 9.41 -3.14
C ARG A 17 -4.74 9.50 -2.72
N PHE A 18 -3.88 8.93 -3.56
CA PHE A 18 -2.43 8.98 -3.41
C PHE A 18 -1.88 9.91 -4.48
N LEU A 19 -1.31 11.04 -4.05
CA LEU A 19 -0.94 12.15 -4.93
C LEU A 19 0.55 12.43 -4.89
N ASP A 20 1.12 12.77 -6.03
CA ASP A 20 2.49 13.27 -6.15
C ASP A 20 2.62 14.72 -5.69
N ALA A 21 3.84 15.27 -5.77
CA ALA A 21 4.12 16.65 -5.35
C ALA A 21 3.41 17.72 -6.21
N SER A 22 2.92 17.37 -7.40
CA SER A 22 2.11 18.25 -8.26
C SER A 22 0.61 18.16 -7.97
N GLY A 23 0.19 17.23 -7.10
CA GLY A 23 -1.21 16.95 -6.81
C GLY A 23 -1.87 15.99 -7.80
N ALA A 24 -1.11 15.37 -8.71
CA ALA A 24 -1.60 14.37 -9.63
C ALA A 24 -1.60 12.97 -8.99
N PRO A 25 -2.52 12.06 -9.37
CA PRO A 25 -2.51 10.70 -8.85
C PRO A 25 -1.23 9.95 -9.21
N VAL A 26 -0.63 9.25 -8.24
CA VAL A 26 0.47 8.32 -8.52
C VAL A 26 -0.02 7.12 -9.34
N GLY A 27 0.87 6.52 -10.13
CA GLY A 27 0.57 5.30 -10.89
C GLY A 27 0.25 4.08 -10.00
N PRO A 28 -0.20 2.97 -10.59
CA PRO A 28 -0.45 1.73 -9.86
C PRO A 28 0.86 1.02 -9.45
N GLY A 29 0.76 0.20 -8.40
CA GLY A 29 1.86 -0.66 -7.95
C GLY A 29 2.87 0.03 -7.03
N GLY A 30 3.80 -0.75 -6.47
CA GLY A 30 4.72 -0.27 -5.44
C GLY A 30 5.76 0.74 -5.92
N ALA A 31 6.18 0.67 -7.18
CA ALA A 31 7.19 1.59 -7.71
C ALA A 31 6.71 3.05 -7.70
N ALA A 32 5.43 3.26 -8.02
CA ALA A 32 4.82 4.59 -8.05
C ALA A 32 4.72 5.25 -6.67
N LEU A 33 4.84 4.49 -5.59
CA LEU A 33 4.88 5.05 -4.23
C LEU A 33 6.16 5.85 -3.95
N ALA A 34 7.20 5.71 -4.77
CA ALA A 34 8.39 6.54 -4.67
C ALA A 34 8.09 8.03 -4.90
N ASP A 35 7.08 8.34 -5.71
CA ASP A 35 6.65 9.70 -6.04
C ASP A 35 5.54 10.22 -5.13
N LEU A 36 5.08 9.41 -4.16
CA LEU A 36 3.99 9.77 -3.25
C LEU A 36 4.38 10.95 -2.35
N ALA A 37 3.62 12.04 -2.43
CA ALA A 37 3.76 13.19 -1.55
C ALA A 37 2.61 13.33 -0.56
N THR A 38 1.38 12.97 -0.94
CA THR A 38 0.18 13.14 -0.10
C THR A 38 -0.73 11.92 -0.18
N ALA A 39 -1.18 11.44 0.99
CA ALA A 39 -2.27 10.48 1.11
C ALA A 39 -3.51 11.18 1.65
N ASP A 40 -4.49 11.43 0.78
CA ASP A 40 -5.80 11.98 1.14
C ASP A 40 -6.79 10.83 1.38
N LEU A 41 -7.15 10.64 2.65
CA LEU A 41 -8.07 9.58 3.10
C LEU A 41 -9.49 10.11 3.32
N THR A 42 -9.75 11.39 3.08
CA THR A 42 -11.06 12.01 3.35
C THR A 42 -12.18 11.46 2.47
N GLY A 43 -11.81 10.91 1.30
CA GLY A 43 -12.72 10.26 0.37
C GLY A 43 -12.96 8.78 0.63
N LEU A 44 -12.37 8.19 1.67
CA LEU A 44 -12.63 6.78 2.00
C LEU A 44 -14.12 6.54 2.24
N ASP A 45 -14.61 5.42 1.73
CA ASP A 45 -15.99 4.99 1.94
C ASP A 45 -16.30 5.02 3.45
N PRO A 46 -17.29 5.82 3.89
CA PRO A 46 -17.54 6.03 5.31
C PRO A 46 -17.92 4.74 6.04
N ARG A 47 -18.43 3.73 5.33
CA ARG A 47 -18.73 2.41 5.90
C ARG A 47 -17.46 1.72 6.40
N PHE A 48 -16.31 1.99 5.78
CA PHE A 48 -15.03 1.39 6.16
C PHE A 48 -14.65 1.72 7.61
N ALA A 49 -15.03 2.90 8.12
CA ALA A 49 -14.80 3.29 9.51
C ALA A 49 -15.68 2.53 10.53
N SER A 50 -16.76 1.90 10.06
CA SER A 50 -17.73 1.17 10.91
C SER A 50 -17.64 -0.34 10.79
N VAL A 51 -16.80 -0.86 9.89
CA VAL A 51 -16.64 -2.29 9.66
C VAL A 51 -15.59 -2.86 10.59
N ASP A 52 -15.92 -3.97 11.24
CA ASP A 52 -14.93 -4.79 11.94
C ASP A 52 -14.06 -5.53 10.91
N LEU A 53 -12.80 -5.09 10.79
CA LEU A 53 -11.82 -5.68 9.89
C LEU A 53 -10.92 -6.65 10.66
N ILE A 54 -11.06 -7.94 10.38
CA ILE A 54 -10.20 -8.98 10.94
C ILE A 54 -9.23 -9.45 9.85
N LEU A 55 -7.93 -9.21 10.07
CA LEU A 55 -6.86 -9.69 9.19
C LEU A 55 -6.19 -10.92 9.82
N ALA A 56 -6.27 -12.06 9.14
CA ALA A 56 -5.44 -13.21 9.48
C ALA A 56 -4.01 -12.99 8.93
N SER A 57 -3.01 -13.05 9.81
CA SER A 57 -1.58 -12.99 9.49
C SER A 57 -0.86 -14.05 10.29
N ASP A 58 0.01 -14.82 9.66
CA ASP A 58 0.84 -15.87 10.25
C ASP A 58 2.32 -15.45 10.40
N VAL A 59 2.62 -14.19 10.11
CA VAL A 59 3.97 -13.61 10.07
C VAL A 59 4.05 -12.30 10.87
N ASP A 60 5.23 -11.99 11.40
CA ASP A 60 5.54 -10.82 12.23
C ASP A 60 6.40 -9.77 11.49
N ASN A 61 6.60 -9.95 10.19
CA ASN A 61 7.44 -9.08 9.37
C ASN A 61 6.90 -7.64 9.32
N PRO A 62 7.72 -6.63 9.65
CA PRO A 62 7.30 -5.23 9.59
C PRO A 62 7.10 -4.75 8.14
N LEU A 63 6.58 -3.52 7.98
CA LEU A 63 6.39 -2.94 6.64
C LEU A 63 7.72 -2.67 5.91
N THR A 64 8.75 -2.21 6.62
CA THR A 64 10.04 -1.79 6.05
C THR A 64 11.24 -2.35 6.83
N GLY A 65 12.45 -2.13 6.31
CA GLY A 65 13.70 -2.55 6.93
C GLY A 65 14.18 -3.95 6.50
N PRO A 66 15.28 -4.46 7.10
CA PRO A 66 15.92 -5.71 6.66
C PRO A 66 15.03 -6.96 6.78
N LYS A 67 14.07 -6.94 7.71
CA LYS A 67 13.05 -7.98 7.87
C LYS A 67 11.69 -7.57 7.29
N GLY A 68 11.63 -6.43 6.61
CA GLY A 68 10.39 -5.85 6.11
C GLY A 68 9.80 -6.61 4.94
N ALA A 69 8.50 -6.41 4.70
CA ALA A 69 7.77 -7.11 3.66
C ALA A 69 8.40 -7.03 2.25
N PRO A 70 8.93 -5.89 1.77
CA PRO A 70 9.63 -5.83 0.48
C PRO A 70 10.91 -6.67 0.45
N ALA A 71 11.72 -6.63 1.52
CA ALA A 71 13.00 -7.35 1.58
C ALA A 71 12.80 -8.87 1.67
N VAL A 72 11.80 -9.32 2.45
CA VAL A 72 11.57 -10.75 2.71
C VAL A 72 10.71 -11.40 1.62
N TYR A 73 9.68 -10.73 1.13
CA TYR A 73 8.72 -11.32 0.19
C TYR A 73 8.84 -10.78 -1.25
N GLY A 74 9.60 -9.71 -1.47
CA GLY A 74 9.85 -9.17 -2.82
C GLY A 74 10.57 -10.15 -3.76
N PRO A 75 11.65 -10.84 -3.33
CA PRO A 75 12.41 -11.73 -4.22
C PRO A 75 11.57 -12.85 -4.84
N GLN A 76 10.70 -13.48 -4.05
CA GLN A 76 9.78 -14.52 -4.55
C GLN A 76 8.67 -13.97 -5.45
N LYS A 77 8.47 -12.65 -5.50
CA LYS A 77 7.55 -11.96 -6.41
C LYS A 77 8.26 -11.36 -7.63
N GLY A 78 9.56 -11.61 -7.80
CA GLY A 78 10.35 -11.13 -8.93
C GLY A 78 11.05 -9.78 -8.72
N ALA A 79 11.14 -9.27 -7.49
CA ALA A 79 11.99 -8.11 -7.20
C ALA A 79 13.47 -8.49 -7.29
N SER A 80 14.27 -7.68 -7.98
CA SER A 80 15.72 -7.78 -7.93
C SER A 80 16.26 -7.29 -6.58
N PRO A 81 17.50 -7.67 -6.20
CA PRO A 81 18.22 -7.07 -5.07
C PRO A 81 18.34 -5.55 -5.18
#